data_AF-A0A7S1WUI0-F1
#
_entry.id   AF-A0A7S1WUI0-F1
#
_cell.length_a   1.000
_cell.length_b   1.000
_cell.length_c   1.000
_cell.angle_alpha   90.00
_cell.angle_beta   90.00
_cell.angle_gamma   90.00
#
_symmetry.space_group_name_H-M   'P 1'
#
loop_
_entity.id
_entity.type
_entity.pdbx_description
1 polymer ?
#
loop_
_entity_poly.entity_id
_entity_poly.type
_entity_poly.pdbx_seq_one_letter_code
_entity_poly.pdbx_strand_id
1 'polypeptide(L)'
;DPRSASSTALLNEPLPSVAPPPHQTAPRPMAIPHGHYVSMPVMLWSLLLLELIYFTAKALHAYCCGLRDVWIRMCATKMGKMQLWLYSMTHGVALGVVAYMLWDIIGNVKISRIEIEVLFVAHAAWVGVHLSFIGPPKWPLFKGLCHPDVVALVLLSICAWDLARWGCLLLSGLFVLFGVKRNFECRRVISEGK
;
A
#
# COMPACT_ATOMS: atom_id res chain seq x y z
N ASP A 1 -36.48 30.40 65.38
CA ASP A 1 -36.18 29.12 64.70
C ASP A 1 -36.26 29.21 63.19
N PRO A 2 -35.15 29.44 62.49
CA PRO A 2 -35.06 29.24 61.05
C PRO A 2 -34.51 27.84 60.77
N ARG A 3 -35.36 26.90 60.37
CA ARG A 3 -34.93 25.56 59.95
C ARG A 3 -34.56 25.58 58.47
N SER A 4 -33.25 25.62 58.24
CA SER A 4 -32.48 24.75 57.35
C SER A 4 -33.18 24.29 56.06
N ALA A 5 -32.73 24.86 54.95
CA ALA A 5 -32.85 24.26 53.62
C ALA A 5 -32.03 22.96 53.54
N SER A 6 -32.60 21.91 52.96
CA SER A 6 -31.84 20.81 52.38
C SER A 6 -32.49 20.33 51.10
N SER A 7 -31.71 20.46 50.02
CA SER A 7 -31.67 19.59 48.83
C SER A 7 -31.98 18.13 49.19
N THR A 8 -32.54 17.30 48.33
CA THR A 8 -32.20 17.05 46.93
C THR A 8 -33.38 16.29 46.32
N ALA A 9 -33.92 16.81 45.23
CA ALA A 9 -34.71 16.01 44.30
C ALA A 9 -33.74 15.18 43.47
N LEU A 10 -33.81 13.85 43.56
CA LEU A 10 -33.35 12.97 42.48
C LEU A 10 -34.22 11.70 42.43
N LEU A 11 -34.96 11.62 41.33
CA LEU A 11 -35.64 10.45 40.80
C LEU A 11 -34.71 9.22 40.78
N ASN A 12 -35.18 8.12 41.36
CA ASN A 12 -34.71 6.78 41.02
C ASN A 12 -35.81 6.09 40.21
N GLU A 13 -35.83 6.32 38.90
CA GLU A 13 -36.47 5.39 37.95
C GLU A 13 -35.39 4.54 37.28
N PRO A 14 -35.62 3.23 37.10
CA PRO A 14 -34.64 2.31 36.53
C PRO A 14 -34.47 2.57 35.02
N LEU A 15 -33.22 2.76 34.60
CA LEU A 15 -32.85 2.85 33.18
C LEU A 15 -33.31 1.59 32.43
N PRO A 16 -34.09 1.71 31.34
CA PRO A 16 -34.31 0.60 30.43
C PRO A 16 -32.98 0.23 29.77
N SER A 17 -32.57 -1.03 29.93
CA SER A 17 -31.48 -1.65 29.19
C SER A 17 -31.82 -1.65 27.69
N VAL A 18 -31.41 -0.60 26.99
CA VAL A 18 -31.43 -0.58 25.54
C VAL A 18 -30.19 -1.33 25.08
N ALA A 19 -30.40 -2.59 24.73
CA ALA A 19 -29.41 -3.37 23.98
C ALA A 19 -28.92 -2.56 22.76
N PRO A 20 -27.61 -2.56 22.45
CA PRO A 20 -27.13 -1.91 21.23
C PRO A 20 -27.83 -2.54 20.02
N PRO A 21 -28.34 -1.75 19.06
CA PRO A 21 -29.04 -2.31 17.92
C PRO A 21 -28.10 -3.24 17.12
N PRO A 22 -28.64 -4.34 16.57
CA PRO A 22 -27.87 -5.30 15.79
C PRO A 22 -27.32 -4.61 14.54
N HIS A 23 -26.11 -4.98 14.14
CA HIS A 23 -25.40 -4.59 12.93
C HIS A 23 -26.33 -4.26 11.73
N GLN A 24 -26.74 -3.00 11.61
CA GLN A 24 -27.20 -2.47 10.34
C GLN A 24 -25.94 -2.12 9.55
N THR A 25 -25.43 -3.08 8.80
CA THR A 25 -24.52 -2.83 7.68
C THR A 25 -25.33 -2.14 6.58
N ALA A 26 -25.65 -0.87 6.79
CA ALA A 26 -25.90 0.01 5.66
C ALA A 26 -24.70 -0.12 4.71
N PRO A 27 -24.90 -0.26 3.40
CA PRO A 27 -23.80 -0.35 2.46
C PRO A 27 -22.89 0.86 2.70
N ARG A 28 -21.66 0.59 3.15
CA ARG A 28 -20.71 1.67 3.41
C ARG A 28 -20.50 2.40 2.09
N PRO A 29 -20.58 3.74 2.09
CA PRO A 29 -20.26 4.50 0.90
C PRO A 29 -18.86 4.10 0.44
N MET A 30 -18.74 3.81 -0.85
CA MET A 30 -17.43 3.53 -1.43
C MET A 30 -16.62 4.82 -1.40
N ALA A 31 -15.51 4.78 -0.69
CA ALA A 31 -14.63 5.87 -0.31
C ALA A 31 -14.96 6.61 0.98
N ILE A 32 -13.90 6.87 1.75
CA ILE A 32 -13.94 7.73 2.93
C ILE A 32 -14.29 9.17 2.50
N PRO A 33 -15.26 9.85 3.12
CA PRO A 33 -15.58 11.24 2.81
C PRO A 33 -14.39 12.19 3.04
N HIS A 34 -14.32 13.30 2.31
CA HIS A 34 -13.20 14.24 2.42
C HIS A 34 -13.14 14.88 3.82
N GLY A 35 -11.94 14.96 4.41
CA GLY A 35 -11.74 15.49 5.77
C GLY A 35 -12.11 14.52 6.90
N HIS A 36 -12.58 13.31 6.59
CA HIS A 36 -12.90 12.30 7.57
C HIS A 36 -11.78 11.25 7.71
N TYR A 37 -11.65 10.74 8.93
CA TYR A 37 -10.78 9.63 9.29
C TYR A 37 -11.64 8.45 9.71
N VAL A 38 -11.27 7.25 9.27
CA VAL A 38 -11.96 6.01 9.64
C VAL A 38 -10.99 5.12 10.40
N SER A 39 -11.49 4.42 11.42
CA SER A 39 -10.70 3.41 12.13
C SER A 39 -10.29 2.31 11.15
N MET A 40 -9.01 1.98 11.16
CA MET A 40 -8.46 1.02 10.21
C MET A 40 -9.06 -0.38 10.44
N PRO A 41 -9.59 -1.04 9.40
CA PRO A 41 -10.01 -2.43 9.53
C PRO A 41 -8.83 -3.32 9.96
N VAL A 42 -9.07 -4.26 10.87
CA VAL A 42 -8.01 -5.14 11.41
C VAL A 42 -7.29 -5.89 10.28
N MET A 43 -8.02 -6.35 9.26
CA MET A 43 -7.41 -7.02 8.11
C MET A 43 -6.46 -6.13 7.33
N LEU A 44 -6.84 -4.86 7.10
CA LEU A 44 -5.98 -3.89 6.45
C LEU A 44 -4.76 -3.61 7.32
N TRP A 45 -4.94 -3.36 8.62
CA TRP A 45 -3.83 -3.11 9.54
C TRP A 45 -2.81 -4.26 9.56
N SER A 46 -3.27 -5.51 9.64
CA SER A 46 -2.40 -6.69 9.61
C SER A 46 -1.65 -6.82 8.29
N LEU A 47 -2.31 -6.55 7.16
CA LEU A 47 -1.68 -6.55 5.85
C LEU A 47 -0.59 -5.47 5.76
N LEU A 48 -0.89 -4.23 6.15
CA LEU A 48 0.08 -3.13 6.12
C LEU A 48 1.29 -3.41 7.02
N LEU A 49 1.08 -4.05 8.18
CA LEU A 49 2.17 -4.45 9.06
C LEU A 49 3.08 -5.50 8.40
N LEU A 50 2.51 -6.49 7.72
CA LEU A 50 3.28 -7.49 6.97
C LEU A 50 4.05 -6.84 5.81
N GLU A 51 3.42 -5.92 5.07
CA GLU A 51 4.07 -5.14 4.01
C GLU A 51 5.21 -4.28 4.55
N LEU A 52 5.03 -3.63 5.70
CA LEU A 52 6.05 -2.83 6.34
C LEU A 52 7.28 -3.69 6.71
N ILE A 53 7.06 -4.87 7.31
CA ILE A 53 8.14 -5.81 7.63
C ILE A 53 8.86 -6.24 6.34
N TYR A 54 8.08 -6.60 5.31
CA TYR A 54 8.61 -7.04 4.02
C TYR A 54 9.46 -5.95 3.34
N PHE A 55 8.92 -4.73 3.19
CA PHE A 55 9.61 -3.64 2.53
C PHE A 55 10.82 -3.16 3.31
N THR A 56 10.74 -3.12 4.64
CA THR A 56 11.89 -2.79 5.50
C THR A 56 13.01 -3.81 5.34
N ALA A 57 12.68 -5.11 5.36
CA ALA A 57 13.66 -6.17 5.15
C ALA A 57 14.27 -6.11 3.73
N LYS A 58 13.46 -5.84 2.69
CA LYS A 58 13.94 -5.69 1.31
C LYS A 58 14.82 -4.46 1.13
N ALA A 59 14.42 -3.32 1.71
CA ALA A 59 15.20 -2.08 1.70
C ALA A 59 16.53 -2.28 2.44
N LEU A 60 16.51 -2.90 3.62
CA LEU A 60 17.73 -3.20 4.38
C LEU A 60 18.63 -4.17 3.60
N HIS A 61 18.07 -5.23 2.99
CA HIS A 61 18.85 -6.13 2.16
C HIS A 61 19.46 -5.42 0.95
N ALA A 62 18.70 -4.52 0.29
CA ALA A 62 19.22 -3.70 -0.78
C ALA A 62 20.40 -2.86 -0.27
N TYR A 63 20.22 -2.06 0.79
CA TYR A 63 21.25 -1.14 1.27
C TYR A 63 22.45 -1.82 1.96
N CYS A 64 22.26 -2.91 2.69
CA CYS A 64 23.28 -3.50 3.56
C CYS A 64 23.96 -4.75 2.99
N CYS A 65 23.29 -5.55 2.15
CA CYS A 65 23.81 -6.87 1.75
C CYS A 65 23.96 -7.05 0.23
N GLY A 66 23.03 -6.53 -0.57
CA GLY A 66 22.96 -6.78 -2.01
C GLY A 66 23.80 -5.83 -2.87
N LEU A 67 24.09 -4.61 -2.40
CA LEU A 67 24.76 -3.61 -3.24
C LEU A 67 26.25 -3.88 -3.44
N ARG A 68 26.99 -4.49 -2.50
CA ARG A 68 28.46 -4.53 -2.59
C ARG A 68 28.98 -5.29 -3.83
N ASP A 69 28.54 -6.52 -4.05
CA ASP A 69 29.03 -7.35 -5.18
C ASP A 69 28.31 -7.07 -6.51
N VAL A 70 27.11 -6.49 -6.45
CA VAL A 70 26.34 -6.08 -7.63
C VAL A 70 26.82 -4.73 -8.14
N TRP A 71 27.16 -3.79 -7.25
CA TRP A 71 27.77 -2.50 -7.60
C TRP A 71 29.07 -2.69 -8.35
N ILE A 72 29.97 -3.53 -7.85
CA ILE A 72 31.28 -3.75 -8.47
C ILE A 72 31.12 -4.26 -9.91
N ARG A 73 30.19 -5.20 -10.14
CA ARG A 73 29.91 -5.75 -11.48
C ARG A 73 29.18 -4.77 -12.40
N MET A 74 28.25 -3.96 -11.88
CA MET A 74 27.48 -3.01 -12.68
C MET A 74 28.25 -1.70 -12.96
N CYS A 75 29.14 -1.27 -12.08
CA CYS A 75 30.03 -0.13 -12.30
C CYS A 75 31.09 -0.39 -13.38
N ALA A 76 31.30 -1.64 -13.78
CA ALA A 76 32.26 -2.02 -14.83
C ALA A 76 31.79 -1.65 -16.25
N THR A 77 30.49 -1.40 -16.48
CA THR A 77 29.95 -1.08 -17.82
C THR A 77 29.09 0.18 -17.80
N LYS A 78 29.06 0.96 -18.91
CA LYS A 78 28.19 2.15 -19.02
C LYS A 78 26.70 1.81 -18.89
N MET A 79 26.26 0.70 -19.48
CA MET A 79 24.88 0.19 -19.34
C MET A 79 24.57 -0.26 -17.92
N GLY A 80 25.50 -0.93 -17.24
CA GLY A 80 25.36 -1.32 -15.84
C GLY A 80 25.25 -0.12 -14.91
N LYS A 81 26.03 0.96 -15.13
CA LYS A 81 25.91 2.21 -14.36
C LYS A 81 24.54 2.87 -14.52
N MET A 82 24.01 2.88 -15.75
CA MET A 82 22.69 3.46 -16.02
C MET A 82 21.58 2.63 -15.36
N GLN A 83 21.64 1.30 -15.44
CA GLN A 83 20.69 0.42 -14.74
C GLN A 83 20.81 0.51 -13.22
N LEU A 84 22.03 0.63 -12.68
CA LEU A 84 22.27 0.77 -11.25
C LEU A 84 21.61 2.03 -10.69
N TRP A 85 21.75 3.15 -11.40
CA TRP A 85 21.18 4.43 -10.99
C TRP A 85 19.66 4.47 -11.17
N LEU A 86 19.16 3.93 -12.29
CA LEU A 86 17.73 3.99 -12.60
C LEU A 86 16.89 2.93 -11.89
N TYR A 87 17.45 1.76 -11.56
CA TYR A 87 16.72 0.66 -10.93
C TYR A 87 17.08 0.52 -9.47
N SER A 88 18.34 0.29 -9.08
CA SER A 88 18.67 -0.03 -7.68
C SER A 88 18.47 1.15 -6.73
N MET A 89 18.82 2.38 -7.15
CA MET A 89 18.62 3.58 -6.33
C MET A 89 17.16 4.00 -6.24
N THR A 90 16.44 4.04 -7.37
CA THR A 90 15.00 4.34 -7.36
C THR A 90 14.22 3.27 -6.60
N HIS A 91 14.65 2.01 -6.68
CA HIS A 91 14.02 0.89 -5.99
C HIS A 91 14.22 0.99 -4.47
N GLY A 92 15.45 1.21 -4.01
CA GLY A 92 15.73 1.39 -2.58
C GLY A 92 14.99 2.60 -1.97
N VAL A 93 15.00 3.74 -2.68
CA VAL A 93 14.34 4.97 -2.22
C VAL A 93 12.82 4.79 -2.20
N ALA A 94 12.22 4.22 -3.24
CA ALA A 94 10.78 3.99 -3.29
C ALA A 94 10.32 3.04 -2.16
N LEU A 95 11.06 1.96 -1.91
CA LEU A 95 10.75 1.05 -0.79
C LEU A 95 10.84 1.77 0.57
N GLY A 96 11.85 2.62 0.76
CA GLY A 96 12.00 3.41 1.98
C GLY A 96 10.84 4.38 2.20
N VAL A 97 10.41 5.07 1.14
CA VAL A 97 9.27 6.01 1.19
C VAL A 97 7.97 5.26 1.48
N VAL A 98 7.72 4.13 0.82
CA VAL A 98 6.53 3.31 1.08
C VAL A 98 6.54 2.76 2.50
N ALA A 99 7.68 2.28 3.00
CA ALA A 99 7.81 1.81 4.39
C ALA A 99 7.54 2.93 5.40
N TYR A 100 8.04 4.14 5.16
CA TYR A 100 7.77 5.29 6.02
C TYR A 100 6.28 5.66 6.03
N MET A 101 5.63 5.68 4.87
CA MET A 101 4.18 5.91 4.77
C MET A 101 3.38 4.85 5.53
N LEU A 102 3.74 3.58 5.37
CA LEU A 102 3.10 2.47 6.08
C LEU A 102 3.28 2.60 7.59
N TRP A 103 4.48 2.93 8.06
CA TRP A 103 4.77 3.14 9.46
C TRP A 103 3.87 4.22 10.08
N ASP A 104 3.75 5.37 9.41
CA ASP A 104 2.91 6.49 9.87
C ASP A 104 1.43 6.09 9.92
N ILE A 105 0.94 5.45 8.85
CA ILE A 105 -0.46 4.99 8.75
C ILE A 105 -0.78 3.94 9.84
N ILE A 106 0.11 2.97 10.07
CA ILE A 106 -0.04 1.92 11.10
C ILE A 106 -0.04 2.52 12.51
N GLY A 107 0.86 3.47 12.78
CA GLY A 107 1.00 4.12 14.08
C GLY A 107 -0.21 4.95 14.48
N ASN A 108 -0.86 5.58 13.50
CA ASN A 108 -2.03 6.43 13.74
C ASN A 108 -3.34 5.62 13.96
N VAL A 109 -3.39 4.34 13.56
CA VAL A 109 -4.55 3.41 13.70
C VAL A 109 -5.84 3.88 12.99
N LYS A 110 -5.82 5.09 12.46
CA LYS A 110 -6.85 5.74 11.65
C LYS A 110 -6.26 6.03 10.29
N ILE A 111 -7.10 5.92 9.27
CA ILE A 111 -6.68 6.19 7.89
C ILE A 111 -7.56 7.27 7.27
N SER A 112 -6.93 8.23 6.61
CA SER A 112 -7.60 9.26 5.82
C SER A 112 -7.80 8.79 4.37
N ARG A 113 -8.72 9.45 3.67
CA ARG A 113 -8.93 9.20 2.23
C ARG A 113 -7.66 9.41 1.41
N ILE A 114 -6.89 10.45 1.73
CA ILE A 114 -5.69 10.79 0.96
C ILE A 114 -4.61 9.73 1.18
N GLU A 115 -4.42 9.28 2.42
CA GLU A 115 -3.46 8.21 2.74
C GLU A 115 -3.74 6.93 1.95
N ILE A 116 -4.99 6.45 1.92
CA ILE A 116 -5.32 5.22 1.20
C ILE A 116 -5.18 5.39 -0.32
N GLU A 117 -5.59 6.54 -0.89
CA GLU A 117 -5.46 6.80 -2.32
C GLU A 117 -3.99 6.90 -2.74
N VAL A 118 -3.15 7.56 -1.95
CA VAL A 118 -1.70 7.64 -2.21
C VAL A 118 -1.07 6.25 -2.08
N LEU A 119 -1.48 5.45 -1.10
CA LEU A 119 -0.97 4.09 -0.93
C LEU A 119 -1.26 3.21 -2.15
N PHE A 120 -2.47 3.29 -2.70
CA PHE A 120 -2.88 2.57 -3.93
C PHE A 120 -2.06 3.01 -5.15
N VAL A 121 -1.89 4.32 -5.34
CA VAL A 121 -1.14 4.86 -6.48
C VAL A 121 0.34 4.52 -6.36
N ALA A 122 0.92 4.62 -5.17
CA ALA A 122 2.31 4.28 -4.91
C ALA A 122 2.59 2.81 -5.19
N HIS A 123 1.77 1.89 -4.67
CA HIS A 123 1.89 0.46 -4.94
C HIS A 123 1.71 0.13 -6.42
N ALA A 124 0.73 0.74 -7.09
CA ALA A 124 0.48 0.50 -8.50
C ALA A 124 1.60 1.01 -9.41
N ALA A 125 2.11 2.21 -9.14
CA ALA A 125 3.27 2.76 -9.84
C ALA A 125 4.50 1.88 -9.63
N TRP A 126 4.72 1.43 -8.40
CA TRP A 126 5.80 0.52 -8.04
C TRP A 126 5.72 -0.81 -8.79
N VAL A 127 4.56 -1.47 -8.74
CA VAL A 127 4.30 -2.71 -9.47
C VAL A 127 4.46 -2.50 -10.97
N GLY A 128 3.98 -1.38 -11.51
CA GLY A 128 4.17 -1.02 -12.91
C GLY A 128 5.65 -0.93 -13.30
N VAL A 129 6.47 -0.25 -12.49
CA VAL A 129 7.93 -0.21 -12.66
C VAL A 129 8.51 -1.62 -12.60
N HIS A 130 8.16 -2.42 -11.61
CA HIS A 130 8.63 -3.80 -11.50
C HIS A 130 8.33 -4.65 -12.72
N LEU A 131 7.07 -4.65 -13.16
CA LEU A 131 6.62 -5.40 -14.32
C LEU A 131 7.32 -4.91 -15.59
N SER A 132 7.67 -3.62 -15.69
CA SER A 132 8.42 -3.09 -16.84
C SER A 132 9.83 -3.68 -16.95
N PHE A 133 10.48 -4.00 -15.83
CA PHE A 133 11.86 -4.50 -15.76
C PHE A 133 12.01 -6.02 -15.58
N ILE A 134 10.92 -6.79 -15.49
CA ILE A 134 11.00 -8.26 -15.51
C ILE A 134 11.60 -8.72 -16.85
N GLY A 135 12.80 -9.32 -16.80
CA GLY A 135 13.58 -9.72 -17.98
C GLY A 135 12.95 -10.83 -18.85
N PRO A 136 13.58 -11.19 -19.99
CA PRO A 136 13.02 -12.10 -21.00
C PRO A 136 13.21 -13.61 -20.66
N PRO A 137 12.67 -14.56 -21.47
CA PRO A 137 11.44 -15.31 -21.29
C PRO A 137 11.61 -16.69 -20.60
N LYS A 138 12.64 -16.91 -19.76
CA LYS A 138 12.69 -18.18 -19.01
C LYS A 138 11.67 -18.25 -17.87
N TRP A 139 10.94 -17.16 -17.64
CA TRP A 139 10.04 -16.99 -16.50
C TRP A 139 8.60 -16.87 -17.02
N PRO A 140 7.73 -17.84 -16.71
CA PRO A 140 6.33 -17.77 -17.14
C PRO A 140 5.66 -16.53 -16.52
N LEU A 141 4.73 -15.91 -17.26
CA LEU A 141 3.86 -14.82 -16.78
C LEU A 141 3.30 -15.08 -15.37
N PHE A 142 3.04 -16.36 -15.07
CA PHE A 142 2.61 -16.85 -13.76
C PHE A 142 3.57 -16.46 -12.60
N LYS A 143 4.89 -16.54 -12.79
CA LYS A 143 5.85 -16.08 -11.76
C LYS A 143 5.83 -14.57 -11.55
N GLY A 144 5.49 -13.79 -12.58
CA GLY A 144 5.28 -12.35 -12.45
C GLY A 144 4.02 -12.02 -11.67
N LEU A 145 2.92 -12.75 -11.91
CA LEU A 145 1.67 -12.61 -11.17
C LEU A 145 1.79 -13.06 -9.70
N CYS A 146 2.58 -14.09 -9.43
CA CYS A 146 2.89 -14.55 -8.07
C CYS A 146 4.02 -13.76 -7.39
N HIS A 147 4.49 -12.66 -8.00
CA HIS A 147 5.50 -11.83 -7.37
C HIS A 147 4.91 -11.19 -6.09
N PRO A 148 5.62 -11.20 -4.96
CA PRO A 148 5.11 -10.68 -3.68
C PRO A 148 4.55 -9.27 -3.79
N ASP A 149 5.21 -8.38 -4.53
CA ASP A 149 4.75 -7.00 -4.74
C ASP A 149 3.41 -6.91 -5.49
N VAL A 150 3.12 -7.84 -6.42
CA VAL A 150 1.83 -7.92 -7.14
C VAL A 150 0.76 -8.49 -6.22
N VAL A 151 1.09 -9.53 -5.47
CA VAL A 151 0.17 -10.14 -4.49
C VAL A 151 -0.21 -9.13 -3.40
N ALA A 152 0.75 -8.35 -2.91
CA ALA A 152 0.54 -7.27 -1.94
C ALA A 152 -0.48 -6.24 -2.48
N LEU A 153 -0.28 -5.74 -3.69
CA LEU A 153 -1.23 -4.80 -4.33
C LEU A 153 -2.64 -5.41 -4.49
N VAL A 154 -2.75 -6.69 -4.83
CA VAL A 154 -4.05 -7.38 -4.94
C VAL A 154 -4.72 -7.51 -3.58
N LEU A 155 -3.98 -7.93 -2.55
CA LEU A 155 -4.51 -8.04 -1.19
C LEU A 155 -4.93 -6.67 -0.64
N LEU A 156 -4.14 -5.63 -0.90
CA LEU A 156 -4.47 -4.25 -0.55
C LEU A 156 -5.78 -3.81 -1.23
N SER A 157 -5.93 -4.15 -2.51
CA SER A 157 -7.16 -3.88 -3.28
C SER A 157 -8.38 -4.56 -2.68
N ILE A 158 -8.24 -5.79 -2.19
CA ILE A 158 -9.34 -6.53 -1.55
C ILE A 158 -9.65 -5.94 -0.16
N CYS A 159 -8.62 -5.68 0.65
CA CYS A 159 -8.77 -5.22 2.03
C CYS A 159 -9.23 -3.76 2.16
N ALA A 160 -9.03 -2.94 1.12
CA ALA A 160 -9.37 -1.52 1.12
C ALA A 160 -10.30 -1.10 -0.04
N TRP A 161 -11.01 -2.06 -0.64
CA TRP A 161 -11.90 -1.83 -1.79
C TRP A 161 -12.99 -0.77 -1.50
N ASP A 162 -13.52 -0.77 -0.28
CA ASP A 162 -14.56 0.15 0.17
C ASP A 162 -14.01 1.52 0.60
N LEU A 163 -12.69 1.67 0.74
CA LEU A 163 -12.05 2.89 1.27
C LEU A 163 -11.56 3.86 0.19
N ALA A 164 -11.27 3.36 -1.01
CA ALA A 164 -10.77 4.15 -2.13
C ALA A 164 -11.85 4.50 -3.16
N ARG A 165 -11.67 5.60 -3.90
CA ARG A 165 -12.54 5.93 -5.03
C ARG A 165 -12.24 5.04 -6.23
N TRP A 166 -13.28 4.73 -7.00
CA TRP A 166 -13.15 4.08 -8.31
C TRP A 166 -12.12 4.73 -9.24
N GLY A 167 -12.07 6.06 -9.27
CA GLY A 167 -11.09 6.79 -10.09
C GLY A 167 -9.63 6.50 -9.69
N CYS A 168 -9.37 6.30 -8.40
CA CYS A 168 -8.05 5.93 -7.91
C CYS A 168 -7.71 4.49 -8.32
N LEU A 169 -8.63 3.55 -8.14
CA LEU A 169 -8.45 2.16 -8.57
C LEU A 169 -8.19 2.04 -10.08
N LEU A 170 -8.92 2.82 -10.89
CA LEU A 170 -8.73 2.88 -12.33
C LEU A 170 -7.36 3.45 -12.71
N LEU A 171 -6.94 4.53 -12.05
CA LEU A 171 -5.62 5.12 -12.27
C LEU A 171 -4.49 4.15 -11.88
N SER A 172 -4.63 3.45 -10.75
CA SER A 172 -3.73 2.38 -10.33
C SER A 172 -3.65 1.26 -11.37
N GLY A 173 -4.79 0.81 -11.90
CA GLY A 173 -4.84 -0.16 -13.00
C GLY A 173 -4.08 0.32 -14.24
N LEU A 174 -4.23 1.59 -14.62
CA LEU A 174 -3.51 2.19 -15.75
C LEU A 174 -1.99 2.21 -15.55
N PHE A 175 -1.50 2.50 -14.34
CA PHE A 175 -0.05 2.45 -14.04
C PHE A 175 0.52 1.04 -14.23
N VAL A 176 -0.18 0.03 -13.73
CA VAL A 176 0.22 -1.37 -13.89
C VAL A 176 0.21 -1.77 -15.37
N LEU A 177 -0.85 -1.43 -16.10
CA LEU A 177 -0.97 -1.70 -17.54
C LEU A 177 0.12 -1.02 -18.36
N PHE A 178 0.50 0.21 -18.01
CA PHE A 178 1.59 0.91 -18.66
C PHE A 178 2.93 0.17 -18.45
N GLY A 179 3.17 -0.31 -17.22
CA GLY A 179 4.33 -1.16 -16.92
C GLY A 179 4.38 -2.44 -17.77
N VAL A 180 3.25 -3.13 -17.87
CA VAL A 180 3.11 -4.34 -18.70
C VAL A 180 3.33 -4.02 -20.18
N LYS A 181 2.72 -2.96 -20.70
CA LYS A 181 2.90 -2.52 -22.09
C LYS A 181 4.36 -2.20 -22.39
N ARG A 182 5.05 -1.47 -21.50
CA ARG A 182 6.48 -1.17 -21.64
C ARG A 182 7.32 -2.44 -21.64
N ASN A 183 6.99 -3.42 -20.81
CA ASN A 183 7.65 -4.71 -20.85
C ASN A 183 7.52 -5.39 -22.22
N PHE A 184 6.32 -5.39 -22.82
CA PHE A 184 6.10 -5.91 -24.18
C PHE A 184 6.88 -5.13 -25.25
N GLU A 185 6.93 -3.81 -25.17
CA GLU A 185 7.72 -2.99 -26.09
C GLU A 185 9.22 -3.31 -25.99
N CYS A 186 9.77 -3.40 -24.76
CA CYS A 186 11.15 -3.81 -24.54
C CYS A 186 11.42 -5.22 -25.07
N ARG A 187 10.49 -6.17 -24.86
CA ARG A 187 10.58 -7.52 -25.43
C ARG A 187 10.65 -7.50 -26.95
N ARG A 188 9.80 -6.69 -27.58
CA ARG A 188 9.77 -6.57 -29.05
C ARG A 188 11.12 -6.09 -29.59
N VAL A 189 11.68 -5.04 -28.99
CA VAL A 189 13.00 -4.50 -29.38
C VAL A 189 14.10 -5.54 -29.23
N ILE A 190 14.14 -6.25 -28.09
CA ILE A 190 15.13 -7.31 -27.83
C ILE A 190 14.97 -8.48 -28.82
N SER A 191 13.73 -8.90 -29.13
CA SER A 191 13.47 -9.97 -30.10
C SER A 191 13.85 -9.59 -31.55
N GLU A 192 13.81 -8.29 -31.86
CA GLU A 192 14.24 -7.75 -33.15
C GLU A 192 15.77 -7.56 -33.24
N GLY A 193 16.53 -7.86 -32.17
CA GLY A 193 17.99 -7.77 -32.15
C GLY A 193 18.55 -6.35 -32.29
N LYS A 194 17.73 -5.34 -31.98
CA LYS A 194 18.11 -3.91 -31.94
C LYS A 194 18.51 -3.49 -30.53
#